data_AF-A0A7V6MYD7-F1
#
_entry.id   AF-A0A7V6MYD7-F1
#
_cell.length_a   1.000
_cell.length_b   1.000
_cell.length_c   1.000
_cell.angle_alpha   90.00
_cell.angle_beta   90.00
_cell.angle_gamma   90.00
#
_symmetry.space_group_name_H-M   'P 1'
#
loop_
_entity.id
_entity.type
_entity.pdbx_description
1 polymer ?
#
loop_
_entity_poly.entity_id
_entity_poly.type
_entity_poly.pdbx_seq_one_letter_code
_entity_poly.pdbx_strand_id
1 'polypeptide(L)'
;DDKKYQETKKIKLHDPKIALEYMTSYLENYERYNYEEKIVRINIDASQNQGDFLHEYKDTLILPKAYRILEKGVWDALRIIQQEIGFDYGQIRHVFSEEMGIYSKGMINLKKIKKVMDIILALDLRPDIVLNGGKFTPAKYEELVIGFLEYFKEEYGSYEISKWRYTIDSNAAKQVKTMLYGILKDDHDFLVKEECIKNHEINPAYDTAYMIPSVIHQIINHKPLYKFKAMDELSVAKNPTNIVFFGDRGLLNWEGLKKPWYHAFYFLNQLGDTIVTQGDDYIVTSKGDDFQVLLYTHNKDIETLGDIFINKLREPWDVAEKSFSLNITNMFGDYRVIIYEISEGINSVYNQWKAMGKPDQLTDDEMNLLKLSSMPRITLNYRKNKPLQHINLKIKGCGAVLILFKAC
;
A
#
# COMPACT_ATOMS: atom_id res chain seq x y z
N ASP A 1 -33.35 -55.15 17.30
CA ASP A 1 -33.85 -53.77 17.39
C ASP A 1 -33.23 -52.79 16.38
N ASP A 2 -32.58 -53.27 15.30
CA ASP A 2 -32.05 -52.38 14.24
C ASP A 2 -33.10 -51.84 13.26
N LYS A 3 -34.27 -52.50 13.14
CA LYS A 3 -35.36 -52.02 12.27
C LYS A 3 -36.00 -50.73 12.79
N LYS A 4 -36.18 -50.59 14.11
CA LYS A 4 -36.68 -49.36 14.74
C LYS A 4 -35.69 -48.19 14.63
N TYR A 5 -34.39 -48.47 14.57
CA TYR A 5 -33.33 -47.46 14.45
C TYR A 5 -33.22 -46.88 13.02
N GLN A 6 -33.58 -47.66 12.00
CA GLN A 6 -33.64 -47.18 10.62
C GLN A 6 -34.89 -46.31 10.37
N GLU A 7 -36.03 -46.63 10.98
CA GLU A 7 -37.28 -45.85 10.87
C GLU A 7 -37.21 -44.48 11.57
N THR A 8 -36.26 -44.28 12.49
CA THR A 8 -36.06 -42.99 13.18
C THR A 8 -35.21 -42.00 12.39
N LYS A 9 -34.54 -42.42 11.31
CA LYS A 9 -33.79 -41.51 10.45
C LYS A 9 -34.70 -40.87 9.41
N LYS A 10 -35.06 -39.60 9.61
CA LYS A 10 -35.65 -38.76 8.56
C LYS A 10 -34.58 -38.43 7.51
N ILE A 11 -34.33 -39.36 6.59
CA ILE A 11 -33.43 -39.13 5.46
C ILE A 11 -34.19 -38.31 4.42
N LYS A 12 -33.76 -37.06 4.22
CA LYS A 12 -34.26 -36.21 3.15
C LYS A 12 -33.28 -36.32 1.99
N LEU A 13 -33.70 -36.95 0.89
CA LEU A 13 -32.93 -36.99 -0.34
C LEU A 13 -33.00 -35.60 -0.98
N HIS A 14 -31.83 -34.98 -1.16
CA HIS A 14 -31.70 -33.71 -1.87
C HIS A 14 -31.26 -33.96 -3.32
N ASP A 15 -31.63 -33.08 -4.24
CA ASP A 15 -31.13 -33.12 -5.61
C ASP A 15 -29.59 -33.03 -5.59
N PRO A 16 -28.87 -33.95 -6.25
CA PRO A 16 -27.42 -33.88 -6.38
C PRO A 16 -26.92 -32.51 -6.86
N LYS A 17 -27.72 -31.74 -7.60
CA LYS A 17 -27.39 -30.36 -8.01
C LYS A 17 -27.23 -29.40 -6.82
N ILE A 18 -28.06 -29.53 -5.79
CA ILE A 18 -27.98 -28.71 -4.57
C ILE A 18 -26.74 -29.10 -3.76
N ALA A 19 -26.43 -30.40 -3.71
CA ALA A 19 -25.19 -30.87 -3.11
C ALA A 19 -23.97 -30.40 -3.92
N LEU A 20 -24.07 -30.35 -5.25
CA LEU A 20 -23.05 -29.78 -6.11
C LEU A 20 -22.81 -28.32 -5.77
N GLU A 21 -23.84 -27.47 -5.67
CA GLU A 21 -23.66 -26.05 -5.27
C GLU A 21 -22.90 -25.88 -3.94
N TYR A 22 -23.14 -26.76 -2.97
CA TYR A 22 -22.41 -26.76 -1.70
C TYR A 22 -21.00 -27.36 -1.82
N MET A 23 -20.85 -28.46 -2.56
CA MET A 23 -19.59 -29.20 -2.69
C MET A 23 -18.64 -28.59 -3.71
N THR A 24 -19.11 -27.79 -4.67
CA THR A 24 -18.27 -27.10 -5.67
C THR A 24 -17.20 -26.28 -4.95
N SER A 25 -17.55 -25.56 -3.87
CA SER A 25 -16.58 -24.84 -3.05
C SER A 25 -15.50 -25.72 -2.39
N TYR A 26 -15.80 -27.00 -2.12
CA TYR A 26 -14.87 -27.98 -1.54
C TYR A 26 -14.10 -28.78 -2.61
N LEU A 27 -14.70 -28.98 -3.78
CA LEU A 27 -14.12 -29.70 -4.92
C LEU A 27 -13.21 -28.79 -5.77
N GLU A 28 -13.45 -27.48 -5.78
CA GLU A 28 -12.55 -26.50 -6.39
C GLU A 28 -11.22 -26.37 -5.60
N ASN A 29 -11.24 -26.64 -4.30
CA ASN A 29 -10.04 -26.70 -3.46
C ASN A 29 -9.41 -28.11 -3.40
N TYR A 30 -9.85 -29.04 -4.26
CA TYR A 30 -9.33 -30.41 -4.25
C TYR A 30 -7.98 -30.43 -4.96
N GLU A 31 -6.89 -30.39 -4.18
CA GLU A 31 -5.50 -30.26 -4.64
C GLU A 31 -5.10 -31.26 -5.75
N ARG A 32 -5.82 -32.37 -5.91
CA ARG A 32 -5.46 -33.50 -6.77
C ARG A 32 -5.29 -33.19 -8.27
N TYR A 33 -5.81 -32.06 -8.77
CA TYR A 33 -5.80 -31.77 -10.22
C TYR A 33 -4.96 -30.55 -10.65
N ASN A 34 -4.37 -29.79 -9.71
CA ASN A 34 -3.57 -28.58 -10.01
C ASN A 34 -2.07 -28.72 -9.69
N TYR A 35 -1.47 -29.89 -9.91
CA TYR A 35 -0.06 -30.12 -9.61
C TYR A 35 0.82 -30.17 -10.86
N GLU A 36 1.42 -29.03 -11.20
CA GLU A 36 2.85 -29.00 -11.46
C GLU A 36 3.50 -28.20 -10.32
N GLU A 37 3.97 -28.89 -9.28
CA GLU A 37 4.83 -28.32 -8.23
C GLU A 37 6.16 -27.86 -8.86
N LYS A 38 6.14 -26.79 -9.65
CA LYS A 38 7.33 -26.18 -10.24
C LYS A 38 8.08 -25.46 -9.14
N ILE A 39 9.12 -26.11 -8.63
CA ILE A 39 10.09 -25.49 -7.73
C ILE A 39 10.87 -24.44 -8.54
N VAL A 40 10.74 -23.17 -8.15
CA VAL A 40 11.56 -22.08 -8.69
C VAL A 40 12.94 -22.17 -8.04
N ARG A 41 13.95 -22.52 -8.84
CA ARG A 41 15.34 -22.56 -8.41
C ARG A 41 16.01 -21.22 -8.70
N ILE A 42 16.57 -20.60 -7.67
CA ILE A 42 17.23 -19.29 -7.77
C ILE A 42 18.69 -19.46 -7.32
N ASN A 43 19.62 -19.14 -8.21
CA ASN A 43 21.04 -19.12 -7.90
C ASN A 43 21.45 -17.66 -7.66
N ILE A 44 22.00 -17.38 -6.48
CA ILE A 44 22.35 -16.05 -6.00
C ILE A 44 23.84 -16.03 -5.72
N ASP A 45 24.58 -15.25 -6.51
CA ASP A 45 25.95 -14.89 -6.18
C ASP A 45 25.89 -13.54 -5.45
N ALA A 46 26.09 -13.54 -4.14
CA ALA A 46 25.91 -12.36 -3.29
C ALA A 46 26.93 -11.23 -3.58
N SER A 47 27.97 -11.50 -4.36
CA SER A 47 28.99 -10.51 -4.76
C SER A 47 28.64 -9.76 -6.05
N GLN A 48 27.57 -10.15 -6.74
CA GLN A 48 27.16 -9.52 -8.01
C GLN A 48 26.58 -8.13 -7.80
N ASN A 49 26.78 -7.28 -8.81
CA ASN A 49 26.15 -5.98 -8.93
C ASN A 49 25.60 -5.85 -10.37
N GLN A 50 24.28 -5.79 -10.50
CA GLN A 50 23.55 -5.67 -11.77
C GLN A 50 22.97 -4.26 -11.97
N GLY A 51 23.32 -3.30 -11.13
CA GLY A 51 22.85 -1.92 -11.20
C GLY A 51 22.13 -1.46 -9.93
N ASP A 52 21.55 -0.27 -10.00
CA ASP A 52 20.91 0.37 -8.85
C ASP A 52 19.41 0.04 -8.79
N PHE A 53 18.90 -0.19 -7.58
CA PHE A 53 17.48 -0.28 -7.31
C PHE A 53 16.96 1.09 -6.84
N LEU A 54 16.26 1.81 -7.72
CA LEU A 54 15.70 3.11 -7.39
C LEU A 54 14.36 2.95 -6.66
N HIS A 55 14.24 3.52 -5.47
CA HIS A 55 13.01 3.48 -4.67
C HIS A 55 11.95 4.52 -5.10
N GLU A 56 11.73 4.69 -6.41
CA GLU A 56 10.86 5.74 -6.98
C GLU A 56 9.41 5.70 -6.48
N TYR A 57 8.94 4.54 -6.03
CA TYR A 57 7.62 4.36 -5.43
C TYR A 57 7.40 5.20 -4.14
N LYS A 58 8.47 5.74 -3.56
CA LYS A 58 8.43 6.62 -2.37
C LYS A 58 8.19 8.09 -2.69
N ASP A 59 8.10 8.47 -3.97
CA ASP A 59 8.06 9.87 -4.37
C ASP A 59 6.91 10.66 -3.72
N THR A 60 5.67 10.15 -3.78
CA THR A 60 4.50 10.89 -3.29
C THR A 60 3.46 9.98 -2.62
N LEU A 61 3.07 10.34 -1.39
CA LEU A 61 1.94 9.76 -0.66
C LEU A 61 0.75 10.73 -0.65
N ILE A 62 -0.46 10.26 -0.97
CA ILE A 62 -1.66 11.09 -0.82
C ILE A 62 -2.04 11.16 0.67
N LEU A 63 -2.00 12.36 1.24
CA LEU A 63 -2.39 12.60 2.62
C LEU A 63 -3.92 12.74 2.75
N PRO A 64 -4.47 12.51 3.96
CA PRO A 64 -5.83 12.91 4.27
C PRO A 64 -6.04 14.41 4.04
N LYS A 65 -7.30 14.82 3.91
CA LYS A 65 -7.66 16.24 3.79
C LYS A 65 -7.03 17.06 4.92
N ALA A 66 -6.58 18.27 4.63
CA ALA A 66 -5.77 19.08 5.54
C ALA A 66 -6.32 19.18 6.97
N TYR A 67 -7.63 19.39 7.14
CA TYR A 67 -8.25 19.51 8.45
C TYR A 67 -8.16 18.22 9.29
N ARG A 68 -8.12 17.03 8.65
CA ARG A 68 -8.00 15.74 9.33
C ARG A 68 -6.60 15.48 9.86
N ILE A 69 -5.56 16.07 9.28
CA ILE A 69 -4.17 15.92 9.75
C ILE A 69 -4.01 16.46 11.18
N LEU A 70 -4.88 17.39 11.60
CA LEU A 70 -4.92 17.91 12.97
C LEU A 70 -5.50 16.91 13.99
N GLU A 71 -6.09 15.81 13.55
CA GLU A 71 -6.57 14.73 14.42
C GLU A 71 -5.40 13.87 14.90
N LYS A 72 -5.31 13.61 16.22
CA LYS A 72 -4.21 12.84 16.81
C LYS A 72 -4.04 11.46 16.16
N GLY A 73 -5.14 10.73 15.94
CA GLY A 73 -5.10 9.40 15.34
C GLY A 73 -4.54 9.39 13.92
N VAL A 74 -4.83 10.42 13.13
CA VAL A 74 -4.28 10.58 11.77
C VAL A 74 -2.80 10.89 11.82
N TRP A 75 -2.38 11.78 12.73
CA TRP A 75 -0.96 12.10 12.90
C TRP A 75 -0.12 10.89 13.33
N ASP A 76 -0.61 10.10 14.29
CA ASP A 76 0.07 8.88 14.73
C ASP A 76 0.17 7.84 13.60
N ALA A 77 -0.89 7.71 12.79
CA ALA A 77 -0.90 6.85 11.60
C ALA A 77 0.13 7.30 10.54
N LEU A 78 0.20 8.59 10.24
CA LEU A 78 1.19 9.15 9.31
C LEU A 78 2.63 8.96 9.83
N ARG A 79 2.85 9.08 11.14
CA ARG A 79 4.15 8.82 11.77
C ARG A 79 4.60 7.39 11.55
N ILE A 80 3.70 6.42 11.76
CA ILE A 80 4.00 5.00 11.53
C ILE A 80 4.34 4.75 10.06
N ILE A 81 3.57 5.30 9.11
CA ILE A 81 3.88 5.18 7.67
C ILE A 81 5.27 5.73 7.35
N GLN A 82 5.63 6.90 7.87
CA GLN A 82 6.94 7.51 7.59
C GLN A 82 8.10 6.73 8.22
N GLN A 83 7.93 6.23 9.44
CA GLN A 83 8.96 5.43 10.10
C GLN A 83 9.19 4.08 9.40
N GLU A 84 8.15 3.47 8.86
CA GLU A 84 8.22 2.11 8.30
C GLU A 84 8.45 2.07 6.78
N ILE A 85 8.07 3.12 6.04
CA ILE A 85 8.14 3.17 4.56
C ILE A 85 8.98 4.36 4.08
N GLY A 86 8.76 5.55 4.63
CA GLY A 86 9.48 6.79 4.30
C GLY A 86 9.18 7.32 2.90
N PHE A 87 8.24 8.25 2.76
CA PHE A 87 7.93 8.92 1.48
C PHE A 87 8.61 10.30 1.42
N ASP A 88 8.85 10.83 0.22
CA ASP A 88 9.51 12.14 0.07
C ASP A 88 8.51 13.29 0.14
N TYR A 89 7.34 13.13 -0.50
CA TYR A 89 6.29 14.15 -0.57
C TYR A 89 4.95 13.67 -0.04
N GLY A 90 4.26 14.57 0.65
CA GLY A 90 2.87 14.40 1.08
C GLY A 90 1.93 15.27 0.25
N GLN A 91 1.19 14.65 -0.66
CA GLN A 91 0.19 15.36 -1.47
C GLN A 91 -1.04 15.70 -0.62
N ILE A 92 -1.23 16.99 -0.35
CA ILE A 92 -2.26 17.51 0.54
C ILE A 92 -3.34 18.27 -0.21
N ARG A 93 -4.61 17.94 0.11
CA ARG A 93 -5.80 18.58 -0.47
C ARG A 93 -6.54 19.41 0.57
N HIS A 94 -7.39 20.31 0.06
CA HIS A 94 -8.29 21.12 0.88
C HIS A 94 -7.56 22.00 1.91
N VAL A 95 -6.35 22.47 1.57
CA VAL A 95 -5.62 23.46 2.39
C VAL A 95 -6.42 24.76 2.50
N PHE A 96 -7.10 25.17 1.43
CA PHE A 96 -7.95 26.36 1.37
C PHE A 96 -9.45 26.03 1.56
N SER A 97 -9.78 25.30 2.63
CA SER A 97 -11.16 24.93 2.95
C SER A 97 -11.73 25.74 4.13
N GLU A 98 -13.06 25.70 4.27
CA GLU A 98 -13.77 26.37 5.36
C GLU A 98 -13.42 25.74 6.72
N GLU A 99 -13.18 24.43 6.78
CA GLU A 99 -12.73 23.70 7.98
C GLU A 99 -11.35 24.19 8.43
N MET A 100 -10.51 24.61 7.48
CA MET A 100 -9.23 25.26 7.72
C MET A 100 -9.35 26.74 8.11
N GLY A 101 -10.57 27.28 8.15
CA GLY A 101 -10.84 28.68 8.50
C GLY A 101 -10.64 29.65 7.33
N ILE A 102 -10.66 29.14 6.10
CA ILE A 102 -10.53 29.96 4.89
C ILE A 102 -11.92 30.15 4.27
N TYR A 103 -12.35 31.41 4.22
CA TYR A 103 -13.68 31.80 3.75
C TYR A 103 -13.58 32.72 2.53
N SER A 104 -14.64 32.73 1.70
CA SER A 104 -14.71 33.60 0.52
C SER A 104 -14.82 35.09 0.85
N LYS A 105 -15.18 35.43 2.09
CA LYS A 105 -15.29 36.79 2.60
C LYS A 105 -14.65 36.88 4.00
N GLY A 106 -14.05 38.02 4.31
CA GLY A 106 -13.41 38.27 5.60
C GLY A 106 -11.90 37.99 5.60
N MET A 107 -11.30 38.02 6.79
CA MET A 107 -9.86 37.82 6.98
C MET A 107 -9.47 36.34 6.85
N ILE A 108 -8.32 36.09 6.22
CA ILE A 108 -7.74 34.76 6.02
C ILE A 108 -6.96 34.38 7.28
N ASN A 109 -7.23 33.20 7.85
CA ASN A 109 -6.48 32.68 9.00
C ASN A 109 -5.59 31.51 8.59
N LEU A 110 -4.29 31.77 8.40
CA LEU A 110 -3.32 30.76 7.99
C LEU A 110 -2.78 29.90 9.15
N LYS A 111 -3.15 30.18 10.42
CA LYS A 111 -2.58 29.46 11.58
C LYS A 111 -2.86 27.96 11.57
N LYS A 112 -4.06 27.54 11.15
CA LYS A 112 -4.39 26.10 11.03
C LYS A 112 -3.56 25.45 9.93
N ILE A 113 -3.40 26.14 8.80
CA ILE A 113 -2.59 25.65 7.69
C ILE A 113 -1.13 25.52 8.13
N LYS A 114 -0.61 26.50 8.89
CA LYS A 114 0.74 26.43 9.45
C LYS A 114 0.93 25.18 10.30
N LYS A 115 0.01 24.89 11.23
CA LYS A 115 0.07 23.66 12.05
C LYS A 115 0.10 22.40 11.20
N VAL A 116 -0.66 22.36 10.10
CA VAL A 116 -0.64 21.21 9.18
C VAL A 116 0.72 21.09 8.48
N MET A 117 1.31 22.20 8.01
CA MET A 117 2.64 22.20 7.42
C MET A 117 3.73 21.81 8.43
N ASP A 118 3.65 22.32 9.67
CA ASP A 118 4.55 21.94 10.77
C ASP A 118 4.50 20.42 11.01
N ILE A 119 3.31 19.81 10.99
CA ILE A 119 3.14 18.36 11.14
C ILE A 119 3.75 17.60 9.96
N ILE A 120 3.50 18.05 8.72
CA ILE A 120 4.06 17.41 7.52
C ILE A 120 5.60 17.44 7.57
N LEU A 121 6.19 18.61 7.81
CA LEU A 121 7.64 18.78 7.87
C LEU A 121 8.26 18.00 9.03
N ALA A 122 7.60 17.94 10.18
CA ALA A 122 8.07 17.15 11.33
C ALA A 122 8.03 15.62 11.11
N LEU A 123 7.37 15.17 10.05
CA LEU A 123 7.34 13.78 9.61
C LEU A 123 8.36 13.49 8.48
N ASP A 124 9.29 14.42 8.23
CA ASP A 124 10.25 14.38 7.12
C ASP A 124 9.60 14.32 5.73
N LEU A 125 8.33 14.72 5.63
CA LEU A 125 7.62 14.90 4.36
C LEU A 125 7.75 16.33 3.87
N ARG A 126 7.85 16.51 2.56
CA ARG A 126 7.65 17.82 1.93
C ARG A 126 6.23 17.98 1.39
N PRO A 127 5.60 19.16 1.51
CA PRO A 127 4.28 19.39 0.94
C PRO A 127 4.26 19.30 -0.59
N ASP A 128 3.28 18.55 -1.11
CA ASP A 128 2.78 18.67 -2.48
C ASP A 128 1.35 19.23 -2.43
N ILE A 129 1.19 20.54 -2.66
CA ILE A 129 -0.05 21.26 -2.38
C ILE A 129 -0.98 21.20 -3.59
N VAL A 130 -2.17 20.63 -3.39
CA VAL A 130 -3.20 20.55 -4.44
C VAL A 130 -4.06 21.81 -4.48
N LEU A 131 -4.10 22.44 -5.65
CA LEU A 131 -4.82 23.68 -5.94
C LEU A 131 -5.86 23.46 -7.03
N ASN A 132 -7.10 23.94 -6.80
CA ASN A 132 -8.22 23.70 -7.70
C ASN A 132 -9.18 24.90 -7.87
N GLY A 133 -8.86 26.06 -7.29
CA GLY A 133 -9.73 27.25 -7.28
C GLY A 133 -10.85 27.22 -6.22
N GLY A 134 -11.28 26.04 -5.79
CA GLY A 134 -12.32 25.87 -4.79
C GLY A 134 -13.64 26.58 -5.16
N LYS A 135 -14.27 27.23 -4.19
CA LYS A 135 -15.50 28.04 -4.37
C LYS A 135 -15.19 29.54 -4.50
N PHE A 136 -13.94 29.91 -4.76
CA PHE A 136 -13.49 31.31 -4.78
C PHE A 136 -13.64 31.90 -6.18
N THR A 137 -13.80 33.22 -6.26
CA THR A 137 -13.59 33.92 -7.54
C THR A 137 -12.11 33.86 -7.92
N PRO A 138 -11.75 33.87 -9.22
CA PRO A 138 -10.35 33.81 -9.63
C PRO A 138 -9.47 34.87 -8.94
N ALA A 139 -9.93 36.13 -8.88
CA ALA A 139 -9.21 37.22 -8.22
C ALA A 139 -9.03 37.00 -6.71
N LYS A 140 -10.03 36.46 -6.00
CA LYS A 140 -9.89 36.18 -4.57
C LYS A 140 -8.96 34.99 -4.32
N TYR A 141 -9.00 34.00 -5.20
CA TYR A 141 -8.12 32.83 -5.11
C TYR A 141 -6.66 33.19 -5.36
N GLU A 142 -6.40 34.09 -6.32
CA GLU A 142 -5.08 34.67 -6.59
C GLU A 142 -4.53 35.39 -5.35
N GLU A 143 -5.29 36.30 -4.75
CA GLU A 143 -4.90 36.99 -3.50
C GLU A 143 -4.58 35.99 -2.38
N LEU A 144 -5.38 34.93 -2.26
CA LEU A 144 -5.18 33.88 -1.27
C LEU A 144 -3.88 33.08 -1.49
N VAL A 145 -3.58 32.72 -2.74
CA VAL A 145 -2.36 31.96 -3.09
C VAL A 145 -1.12 32.83 -2.88
N ILE A 146 -1.14 34.10 -3.29
CA ILE A 146 -0.03 35.03 -3.09
C ILE A 146 0.22 35.23 -1.59
N GLY A 147 -0.82 35.58 -0.82
CA GLY A 147 -0.69 35.78 0.62
C GLY A 147 -0.27 34.50 1.37
N PHE A 148 -0.68 33.32 0.89
CA PHE A 148 -0.17 32.04 1.39
C PHE A 148 1.34 31.92 1.15
N LEU A 149 1.82 32.16 -0.07
CA LEU A 149 3.24 32.02 -0.41
C LEU A 149 4.10 33.03 0.34
N GLU A 150 3.67 34.28 0.46
CA GLU A 150 4.37 35.32 1.22
C GLU A 150 4.50 34.92 2.69
N TYR A 151 3.38 34.56 3.32
CA TYR A 151 3.36 34.12 4.71
C TYR A 151 4.31 32.95 4.97
N PHE A 152 4.28 31.91 4.12
CA PHE A 152 5.12 30.73 4.32
C PHE A 152 6.59 30.94 3.92
N LYS A 153 6.88 31.88 3.02
CA LYS A 153 8.26 32.34 2.79
C LYS A 153 8.82 33.07 4.01
N GLU A 154 8.01 33.84 4.72
CA GLU A 154 8.43 34.48 5.98
C GLU A 154 8.66 33.44 7.10
N GLU A 155 7.78 32.44 7.22
CA GLU A 155 7.85 31.44 8.29
C GLU A 155 8.95 30.37 8.08
N TYR A 156 9.14 29.89 6.85
CA TYR A 156 10.08 28.78 6.54
C TYR A 156 11.26 29.18 5.64
N GLY A 157 11.25 30.38 5.07
CA GLY A 157 12.27 30.85 4.14
C GLY A 157 12.02 30.41 2.70
N SER A 158 12.44 31.23 1.73
CA SER A 158 12.23 30.97 0.30
C SER A 158 12.89 29.69 -0.19
N TYR A 159 14.02 29.30 0.40
CA TYR A 159 14.70 28.05 0.04
C TYR A 159 13.84 26.82 0.38
N GLU A 160 13.19 26.78 1.53
CA GLU A 160 12.32 25.67 1.89
C GLU A 160 11.08 25.62 0.99
N ILE A 161 10.42 26.77 0.77
CA ILE A 161 9.25 26.87 -0.11
C ILE A 161 9.57 26.45 -1.55
N SER A 162 10.80 26.68 -2.02
CA SER A 162 11.23 26.26 -3.35
C SER A 162 11.31 24.74 -3.53
N LYS A 163 11.41 23.98 -2.44
CA LYS A 163 11.42 22.51 -2.47
C LYS A 163 10.04 21.89 -2.48
N TRP A 164 9.00 22.67 -2.16
CA TRP A 164 7.62 22.20 -2.15
C TRP A 164 7.13 22.00 -3.58
N ARG A 165 6.14 21.12 -3.75
CA ARG A 165 5.50 20.86 -5.04
C ARG A 165 4.10 21.45 -5.05
N TYR A 166 3.64 21.80 -6.23
CA TYR A 166 2.29 22.31 -6.41
C TYR A 166 1.58 21.53 -7.52
N THR A 167 0.46 20.91 -7.16
CA THR A 167 -0.38 20.15 -8.10
C THR A 167 -1.62 20.96 -8.44
N ILE A 168 -1.82 21.25 -9.71
CA ILE A 168 -3.04 21.88 -10.21
C ILE A 168 -4.02 20.79 -10.64
N ASP A 169 -5.24 20.80 -10.10
CA ASP A 169 -6.29 19.85 -10.52
C ASP A 169 -6.65 20.09 -11.99
N SER A 170 -6.55 19.06 -12.83
CA SER A 170 -6.88 19.15 -14.26
C SER A 170 -8.31 19.63 -14.52
N ASN A 171 -9.23 19.37 -13.57
CA ASN A 171 -10.63 19.79 -13.63
C ASN A 171 -10.84 21.26 -13.24
N ALA A 172 -9.81 21.97 -12.79
CA ALA A 172 -9.92 23.39 -12.46
C ALA A 172 -10.23 24.22 -13.73
N ALA A 173 -10.97 25.32 -13.54
CA ALA A 173 -11.32 26.22 -14.64
C ALA A 173 -10.06 26.76 -15.34
N LYS A 174 -10.09 26.85 -16.68
CA LYS A 174 -8.93 27.27 -17.48
C LYS A 174 -8.30 28.58 -16.99
N GLN A 175 -9.12 29.57 -16.65
CA GLN A 175 -8.67 30.85 -16.10
C GLN A 175 -7.89 30.69 -14.79
N VAL A 176 -8.36 29.82 -13.88
CA VAL A 176 -7.67 29.52 -12.62
C VAL A 176 -6.33 28.84 -12.90
N LYS A 177 -6.29 27.89 -13.83
CA LYS A 177 -5.04 27.21 -14.20
C LYS A 177 -4.01 28.19 -14.76
N THR A 178 -4.41 29.06 -15.70
CA THR A 178 -3.53 30.09 -16.26
C THR A 178 -2.98 31.01 -15.16
N MET A 179 -3.83 31.47 -14.25
CA MET A 179 -3.40 32.30 -13.12
C MET A 179 -2.40 31.55 -12.22
N LEU A 180 -2.69 30.30 -11.86
CA LEU A 180 -1.80 29.49 -11.01
C LEU A 180 -0.44 29.21 -11.66
N TYR A 181 -0.40 28.95 -12.97
CA TYR A 181 0.85 28.79 -13.69
C TYR A 181 1.68 30.09 -13.69
N GLY A 182 1.05 31.25 -13.86
CA GLY A 182 1.73 32.54 -13.75
C GLY A 182 2.40 32.71 -12.39
N ILE A 183 1.65 32.56 -11.30
CA ILE A 183 2.17 32.75 -9.94
C ILE A 183 3.25 31.73 -9.57
N LEU A 184 3.01 30.44 -9.88
CA LEU A 184 3.85 29.37 -9.35
C LEU A 184 5.06 29.10 -10.24
N LYS A 185 4.88 29.12 -11.56
CA LYS A 185 5.93 28.78 -12.51
C LYS A 185 6.63 30.03 -13.03
N ASP A 186 5.89 31.02 -13.52
CA ASP A 186 6.50 32.17 -14.18
C ASP A 186 7.15 33.13 -13.15
N ASP A 187 6.48 33.38 -12.03
CA ASP A 187 6.97 34.33 -11.00
C ASP A 187 7.95 33.71 -9.99
N HIS A 188 7.92 32.38 -9.83
CA HIS A 188 8.63 31.69 -8.74
C HIS A 188 9.44 30.45 -9.16
N ASP A 189 9.32 29.98 -10.41
CA ASP A 189 10.02 28.80 -10.93
C ASP A 189 9.82 27.54 -10.07
N PHE A 190 8.63 27.36 -9.48
CA PHE A 190 8.31 26.17 -8.71
C PHE A 190 8.01 24.96 -9.60
N LEU A 191 8.20 23.76 -9.04
CA LEU A 191 7.80 22.53 -9.70
C LEU A 191 6.26 22.38 -9.64
N VAL A 192 5.63 22.67 -10.79
CA VAL A 192 4.18 22.57 -10.98
C VAL A 192 3.85 21.37 -11.86
N LYS A 193 2.90 20.55 -11.41
CA LYS A 193 2.30 19.47 -12.23
C LYS A 193 0.79 19.62 -12.31
N GLU A 194 0.20 19.10 -13.38
CA GLU A 194 -1.25 19.05 -13.55
C GLU A 194 -1.73 17.60 -13.49
N GLU A 195 -2.79 17.35 -12.72
CA GLU A 195 -3.27 16.00 -12.45
C GLU A 195 -4.77 15.94 -12.14
N CYS A 196 -5.45 14.87 -12.58
CA CYS A 196 -6.84 14.64 -12.20
C CYS A 196 -6.94 14.05 -10.79
N ILE A 197 -7.36 14.89 -9.84
CA ILE A 197 -7.46 14.52 -8.42
C ILE A 197 -8.68 13.65 -8.12
N LYS A 198 -9.69 13.65 -9.00
CA LYS A 198 -10.97 12.95 -8.79
C LYS A 198 -10.96 11.47 -9.14
N ASN A 199 -9.81 10.82 -9.26
CA ASN A 199 -9.74 9.39 -9.59
C ASN A 199 -10.08 8.50 -8.38
N HIS A 200 -11.37 8.50 -8.01
CA HIS A 200 -11.94 7.71 -6.91
C HIS A 200 -12.49 6.41 -7.46
N GLU A 201 -11.58 5.51 -7.79
CA GLU A 201 -11.97 4.14 -8.11
C GLU A 201 -11.94 3.32 -6.82
N ILE A 202 -13.12 2.88 -6.42
CA ILE A 202 -13.28 1.89 -5.35
C ILE A 202 -13.18 0.51 -6.00
N ASN A 203 -12.28 -0.32 -5.50
CA ASN A 203 -12.14 -1.71 -5.92
C ASN A 203 -11.94 -2.61 -4.69
N PRO A 204 -12.84 -3.57 -4.42
CA PRO A 204 -12.71 -4.52 -3.31
C PRO A 204 -11.37 -5.26 -3.29
N ALA A 205 -10.70 -5.42 -4.43
CA ALA A 205 -9.38 -6.05 -4.50
C ALA A 205 -8.33 -5.30 -3.65
N TYR A 206 -8.46 -3.97 -3.47
CA TYR A 206 -7.52 -3.16 -2.71
C TYR A 206 -7.43 -3.49 -1.22
N ASP A 207 -8.43 -4.20 -0.68
CA ASP A 207 -8.40 -4.67 0.69
C ASP A 207 -7.75 -6.06 0.83
N THR A 208 -7.52 -6.78 -0.27
CA THR A 208 -7.18 -8.21 -0.24
C THR A 208 -5.68 -8.48 -0.29
N ALA A 209 -5.28 -9.70 0.11
CA ALA A 209 -3.90 -10.18 0.07
C ALA A 209 -3.30 -10.19 -1.34
N TYR A 210 -4.13 -10.16 -2.39
CA TYR A 210 -3.70 -10.01 -3.77
C TYR A 210 -2.76 -8.82 -3.98
N MET A 211 -3.04 -7.69 -3.30
CA MET A 211 -2.27 -6.49 -3.52
C MET A 211 -0.83 -6.62 -3.03
N ILE A 212 -0.49 -7.61 -2.20
CA ILE A 212 0.88 -7.87 -1.76
C ILE A 212 1.79 -8.16 -2.97
N PRO A 213 1.63 -9.29 -3.68
CA PRO A 213 2.48 -9.57 -4.84
C PRO A 213 2.25 -8.61 -6.00
N SER A 214 1.03 -8.09 -6.17
CA SER A 214 0.73 -7.17 -7.28
C SER A 214 1.53 -5.86 -7.18
N VAL A 215 1.56 -5.23 -6.00
CA VAL A 215 2.34 -4.01 -5.76
C VAL A 215 3.84 -4.27 -5.89
N ILE A 216 4.33 -5.36 -5.29
CA ILE A 216 5.74 -5.76 -5.38
C ILE A 216 6.15 -5.93 -6.85
N HIS A 217 5.38 -6.68 -7.62
CA HIS A 217 5.67 -6.95 -9.02
C HIS A 217 5.65 -5.67 -9.87
N GLN A 218 4.67 -4.79 -9.67
CA GLN A 218 4.60 -3.53 -10.43
C GLN A 218 5.79 -2.63 -10.12
N ILE A 219 6.21 -2.52 -8.86
CA ILE A 219 7.34 -1.69 -8.44
C ILE A 219 8.66 -2.22 -9.02
N ILE A 220 8.93 -3.52 -8.85
CA ILE A 220 10.19 -4.14 -9.30
C ILE A 220 10.34 -4.11 -10.83
N ASN A 221 9.23 -4.11 -11.57
CA ASN A 221 9.23 -4.08 -13.04
C ASN A 221 8.98 -2.67 -13.62
N HIS A 222 9.16 -1.61 -12.82
CA HIS A 222 8.99 -0.21 -13.23
C HIS A 222 7.67 0.06 -13.97
N LYS A 223 6.59 -0.64 -13.57
CA LYS A 223 5.26 -0.41 -14.11
C LYS A 223 4.66 0.82 -13.45
N PRO A 224 3.84 1.61 -14.17
CA PRO A 224 3.18 2.77 -13.60
C PRO A 224 2.27 2.32 -12.45
N LEU A 225 2.49 2.89 -11.27
CA LEU A 225 1.71 2.60 -10.07
C LEU A 225 0.52 3.54 -9.96
N TYR A 226 -0.57 3.02 -9.40
CA TYR A 226 -1.63 3.87 -8.86
C TYR A 226 -1.08 4.67 -7.68
N LYS A 227 -1.52 5.92 -7.51
CA LYS A 227 -1.17 6.68 -6.31
C LYS A 227 -1.87 6.11 -5.08
N PHE A 228 -1.11 5.98 -4.00
CA PHE A 228 -1.57 5.41 -2.75
C PHE A 228 -1.95 6.52 -1.76
N LYS A 229 -3.02 6.29 -1.01
CA LYS A 229 -3.41 7.14 0.11
C LYS A 229 -2.76 6.64 1.38
N ALA A 230 -2.48 7.54 2.31
CA ALA A 230 -2.06 7.16 3.64
C ALA A 230 -3.15 6.34 4.35
N MET A 231 -4.40 6.77 4.23
CA MET A 231 -5.56 6.17 4.89
C MET A 231 -6.77 6.17 3.96
N ASP A 232 -7.66 5.19 4.15
CA ASP A 232 -8.97 5.18 3.51
C ASP A 232 -9.81 6.39 3.98
N GLU A 233 -10.62 6.93 3.06
CA GLU A 233 -11.49 8.07 3.31
C GLU A 233 -12.97 7.66 3.22
N LEU A 234 -13.67 7.58 4.35
CA LEU A 234 -15.10 7.24 4.39
C LEU A 234 -15.97 8.09 3.45
N SER A 235 -15.62 9.35 3.23
CA SER A 235 -16.36 10.23 2.31
C SER A 235 -16.33 9.80 0.84
N VAL A 236 -15.43 8.88 0.47
CA VAL A 236 -15.30 8.33 -0.88
C VAL A 236 -16.28 7.19 -1.11
N ALA A 237 -16.62 6.45 -0.06
CA ALA A 237 -17.55 5.34 -0.10
C ALA A 237 -18.98 5.85 -0.35
N LYS A 238 -19.42 5.83 -1.61
CA LYS A 238 -20.82 6.08 -1.95
C LYS A 238 -21.64 4.83 -1.63
N ASN A 239 -22.29 4.81 -0.47
CA ASN A 239 -23.08 3.67 0.03
C ASN A 239 -22.26 2.36 0.14
N PRO A 240 -21.23 2.32 1.00
CA PRO A 240 -20.45 1.10 1.19
C PRO A 240 -21.32 -0.05 1.70
N THR A 241 -21.02 -1.27 1.26
CA THR A 241 -21.61 -2.49 1.82
C THR A 241 -21.06 -2.83 3.20
N ASN A 242 -19.87 -2.34 3.55
CA ASN A 242 -19.22 -2.46 4.84
C ASN A 242 -18.28 -1.28 5.08
N ILE A 243 -18.12 -0.78 6.30
CA ILE A 243 -17.30 0.41 6.58
C ILE A 243 -15.85 0.09 6.96
N VAL A 244 -15.53 -1.14 7.38
CA VAL A 244 -14.17 -1.52 7.80
C VAL A 244 -13.27 -1.68 6.57
N PHE A 245 -13.78 -2.37 5.55
CA PHE A 245 -13.13 -2.62 4.27
C PHE A 245 -14.15 -2.42 3.14
N PHE A 246 -13.92 -1.40 2.31
CA PHE A 246 -14.81 -1.00 1.21
C PHE A 246 -14.08 -0.74 -0.10
N GLY A 247 -12.80 -1.08 -0.21
CA GLY A 247 -12.04 -1.03 -1.45
C GLY A 247 -11.47 0.34 -1.80
N ASP A 248 -11.20 1.20 -0.82
CA ASP A 248 -10.43 2.44 -1.08
C ASP A 248 -8.92 2.15 -1.16
N ARG A 249 -8.11 3.13 -1.58
CA ARG A 249 -6.69 3.00 -1.88
C ARG A 249 -5.76 3.45 -0.73
N GLY A 250 -6.19 3.31 0.52
CA GLY A 250 -5.37 3.55 1.70
C GLY A 250 -4.36 2.44 2.00
N LEU A 251 -3.13 2.81 2.36
CA LEU A 251 -2.17 1.91 3.01
C LEU A 251 -2.73 1.41 4.34
N LEU A 252 -3.45 2.28 5.04
CA LEU A 252 -4.25 1.96 6.22
C LEU A 252 -5.73 2.09 5.89
N ASN A 253 -6.58 1.33 6.59
CA ASN A 253 -8.01 1.67 6.62
C ASN A 253 -8.25 2.97 7.43
N TRP A 254 -9.49 3.44 7.47
CA TRP A 254 -9.82 4.71 8.15
C TRP A 254 -9.63 4.67 9.67
N GLU A 255 -9.52 3.48 10.28
CA GLU A 255 -9.27 3.25 11.72
C GLU A 255 -7.78 2.92 12.03
N GLY A 256 -6.92 2.88 11.01
CA GLY A 256 -5.49 2.64 11.17
C GLY A 256 -5.06 1.17 11.11
N LEU A 257 -5.88 0.25 10.61
CA LEU A 257 -5.45 -1.12 10.28
C LEU A 257 -4.55 -1.11 9.05
N LYS A 258 -3.39 -1.77 9.14
CA LYS A 258 -2.49 -1.98 8.00
C LYS A 258 -3.16 -2.91 6.99
N LYS A 259 -3.47 -2.39 5.80
CA LYS A 259 -4.01 -3.21 4.71
C LYS A 259 -2.93 -4.13 4.14
N PRO A 260 -3.26 -5.25 3.48
CA PRO A 260 -2.25 -6.24 3.09
C PRO A 260 -1.08 -5.65 2.28
N TRP A 261 -1.34 -4.77 1.32
CA TRP A 261 -0.30 -4.09 0.55
C TRP A 261 0.58 -3.12 1.33
N TYR A 262 0.21 -2.71 2.56
CA TYR A 262 1.11 -1.98 3.44
C TYR A 262 2.41 -2.75 3.63
N HIS A 263 2.30 -4.07 3.81
CA HIS A 263 3.45 -4.94 4.01
C HIS A 263 4.30 -5.11 2.76
N ALA A 264 3.72 -4.96 1.56
CA ALA A 264 4.50 -4.86 0.33
C ALA A 264 5.43 -3.65 0.35
N PHE A 265 4.91 -2.46 0.70
CA PHE A 265 5.74 -1.25 0.85
C PHE A 265 6.78 -1.39 1.95
N TYR A 266 6.40 -1.96 3.09
CA TYR A 266 7.34 -2.25 4.16
C TYR A 266 8.48 -3.16 3.67
N PHE A 267 8.18 -4.25 2.95
CA PHE A 267 9.20 -5.15 2.42
C PHE A 267 10.11 -4.49 1.38
N LEU A 268 9.54 -3.73 0.45
CA LEU A 268 10.29 -2.99 -0.56
C LEU A 268 11.23 -1.96 0.09
N ASN A 269 10.80 -1.32 1.19
CA ASN A 269 11.64 -0.39 1.94
C ASN A 269 12.83 -1.05 2.63
N GLN A 270 12.77 -2.37 2.89
CA GLN A 270 13.90 -3.08 3.47
C GLN A 270 14.96 -3.49 2.43
N LEU A 271 14.67 -3.37 1.13
CA LEU A 271 15.62 -3.69 0.07
C LEU A 271 16.77 -2.67 0.05
N GLY A 272 17.94 -3.15 -0.38
CA GLY A 272 19.12 -2.32 -0.59
C GLY A 272 19.08 -1.55 -1.91
N ASP A 273 20.07 -0.69 -2.08
CA ASP A 273 20.15 0.24 -3.20
C ASP A 273 20.84 -0.38 -4.44
N THR A 274 21.42 -1.59 -4.30
CA THR A 274 22.12 -2.30 -5.39
C THR A 274 21.42 -3.63 -5.70
N ILE A 275 21.12 -3.89 -6.97
CA ILE A 275 20.54 -5.15 -7.44
C ILE A 275 21.65 -6.19 -7.56
N VAL A 276 21.48 -7.34 -6.91
CA VAL A 276 22.35 -8.51 -7.04
C VAL A 276 21.85 -9.41 -8.17
N THR A 277 20.54 -9.68 -8.19
CA THR A 277 19.86 -10.43 -9.25
C THR A 277 18.34 -10.22 -9.14
N GLN A 278 17.63 -10.32 -10.26
CA GLN A 278 16.18 -10.16 -10.33
C GLN A 278 15.59 -11.18 -11.32
N GLY A 279 14.39 -11.66 -11.03
CA GLY A 279 13.60 -12.48 -11.96
C GLY A 279 12.11 -12.21 -11.78
N ASP A 280 11.27 -13.04 -12.40
CA ASP A 280 9.82 -12.81 -12.47
C ASP A 280 9.12 -12.77 -11.09
N ASP A 281 9.66 -13.53 -10.13
CA ASP A 281 9.06 -13.80 -8.81
C ASP A 281 9.95 -13.37 -7.63
N TYR A 282 11.07 -12.71 -7.92
CA TYR A 282 12.02 -12.35 -6.88
C TYR A 282 12.89 -11.16 -7.27
N ILE A 283 13.36 -10.46 -6.25
CA ILE A 283 14.47 -9.52 -6.34
C ILE A 283 15.44 -9.78 -5.19
N VAL A 284 16.73 -9.71 -5.48
CA VAL A 284 17.81 -9.75 -4.51
C VAL A 284 18.58 -8.44 -4.60
N THR A 285 18.75 -7.79 -3.45
CA THR A 285 19.49 -6.53 -3.34
C THR A 285 20.58 -6.63 -2.27
N SER A 286 21.49 -5.68 -2.28
CA SER A 286 22.53 -5.51 -1.27
C SER A 286 22.67 -4.05 -0.84
N LYS A 287 23.16 -3.87 0.38
CA LYS A 287 23.48 -2.55 0.96
C LYS A 287 24.69 -2.69 1.87
N GLY A 288 25.86 -2.34 1.36
CA GLY A 288 27.12 -2.69 2.00
C GLY A 288 27.26 -4.22 2.06
N ASP A 289 27.57 -4.75 3.24
CA ASP A 289 27.75 -6.19 3.45
C ASP A 289 26.44 -6.95 3.72
N ASP A 290 25.34 -6.22 3.95
CA ASP A 290 24.00 -6.80 4.08
C ASP A 290 23.43 -7.17 2.71
N PHE A 291 22.65 -8.26 2.65
CA PHE A 291 21.88 -8.59 1.45
C PHE A 291 20.45 -9.00 1.79
N GLN A 292 19.53 -8.75 0.86
CA GLN A 292 18.09 -8.93 1.05
C GLN A 292 17.50 -9.70 -0.11
N VAL A 293 16.68 -10.71 0.19
CA VAL A 293 15.95 -11.51 -0.79
C VAL A 293 14.46 -11.28 -0.58
N LEU A 294 13.76 -10.81 -1.60
CA LEU A 294 12.31 -10.70 -1.59
C LEU A 294 11.74 -11.67 -2.63
N LEU A 295 10.92 -12.60 -2.16
CA LEU A 295 10.20 -13.60 -2.96
C LEU A 295 8.72 -13.29 -2.90
N TYR A 296 8.00 -13.45 -4.01
CA TYR A 296 6.55 -13.25 -4.04
C TYR A 296 5.87 -14.15 -5.06
N THR A 297 4.57 -14.34 -4.90
CA THR A 297 3.78 -15.15 -5.84
C THR A 297 3.25 -14.29 -6.98
N HIS A 298 3.77 -14.45 -8.19
CA HIS A 298 3.21 -13.79 -9.38
C HIS A 298 2.29 -14.74 -10.17
N ASN A 299 1.11 -14.25 -10.58
CA ASN A 299 0.27 -14.85 -11.61
C ASN A 299 0.25 -13.90 -12.82
N LYS A 300 0.31 -14.43 -14.04
CA LYS A 300 0.33 -13.64 -15.28
C LYS A 300 -0.88 -12.72 -15.43
N ASP A 301 -2.00 -13.05 -14.78
CA ASP A 301 -3.19 -12.22 -14.75
C ASP A 301 -3.04 -10.93 -13.88
N ILE A 302 -1.95 -10.80 -13.09
CA ILE A 302 -1.66 -9.62 -12.25
C ILE A 302 -1.62 -8.32 -13.06
N GLU A 303 -1.27 -8.39 -14.34
CA GLU A 303 -1.13 -7.23 -15.21
C GLU A 303 -2.47 -6.56 -15.61
N THR A 304 -3.62 -7.17 -15.30
CA THR A 304 -4.95 -6.71 -15.77
C THR A 304 -5.81 -6.03 -14.70
N LEU A 305 -5.19 -5.35 -13.74
CA LEU A 305 -5.87 -4.55 -12.71
C LEU A 305 -6.76 -3.41 -13.28
N GLY A 306 -6.67 -3.11 -14.58
CA GLY A 306 -7.34 -1.98 -15.23
C GLY A 306 -8.79 -2.18 -15.70
N ASP A 307 -9.23 -3.38 -16.09
CA ASP A 307 -10.53 -3.50 -16.81
C ASP A 307 -11.40 -4.73 -16.49
N ILE A 308 -10.89 -5.77 -15.78
CA ILE A 308 -11.56 -7.10 -15.71
C ILE A 308 -11.93 -7.53 -14.28
N PHE A 309 -11.82 -6.65 -13.28
CA PHE A 309 -11.82 -7.11 -11.87
C PHE A 309 -13.17 -7.40 -11.23
N ILE A 310 -14.28 -6.81 -11.70
CA ILE A 310 -15.58 -6.95 -11.02
C ILE A 310 -16.23 -8.32 -11.25
N ASN A 311 -15.94 -9.01 -12.36
CA ASN A 311 -16.61 -10.28 -12.70
C ASN A 311 -15.89 -11.53 -12.17
N LYS A 312 -14.60 -11.44 -11.80
CA LYS A 312 -13.77 -12.59 -11.37
C LYS A 312 -13.54 -12.72 -9.86
N LEU A 313 -14.03 -11.79 -9.02
CA LEU A 313 -13.99 -11.92 -7.55
C LEU A 313 -14.86 -13.09 -7.00
N ARG A 314 -15.58 -13.79 -7.88
CA ARG A 314 -16.31 -15.02 -7.55
C ARG A 314 -15.48 -16.30 -7.69
N GLU A 315 -14.35 -16.25 -8.38
CA GLU A 315 -13.42 -17.38 -8.46
C GLU A 315 -12.37 -17.22 -7.33
N PRO A 316 -12.13 -18.26 -6.51
CA PRO A 316 -10.95 -18.30 -5.66
C PRO A 316 -9.74 -17.96 -6.51
N TRP A 317 -8.90 -17.08 -5.99
CA TRP A 317 -7.62 -16.82 -6.60
C TRP A 317 -6.79 -18.09 -6.48
N ASP A 318 -6.78 -18.87 -7.55
CA ASP A 318 -6.01 -20.10 -7.64
C ASP A 318 -4.53 -19.74 -7.88
N VAL A 319 -3.98 -18.91 -6.99
CA VAL A 319 -2.53 -18.71 -6.91
C VAL A 319 -1.99 -19.97 -6.26
N ALA A 320 -1.72 -20.94 -7.14
CA ALA A 320 -1.11 -22.20 -6.81
C ALA A 320 0.11 -21.98 -5.91
N GLU A 321 0.23 -22.84 -4.91
CA GLU A 321 1.33 -22.83 -3.97
C GLU A 321 2.69 -22.85 -4.68
N LYS A 322 3.58 -21.92 -4.32
CA LYS A 322 4.87 -21.74 -5.01
C LYS A 322 6.03 -22.11 -4.09
N SER A 323 6.85 -23.05 -4.55
CA SER A 323 8.04 -23.51 -3.84
C SER A 323 9.29 -22.84 -4.41
N PHE A 324 10.14 -22.32 -3.55
CA PHE A 324 11.40 -21.68 -3.89
C PHE A 324 12.57 -22.47 -3.31
N SER A 325 13.63 -22.62 -4.10
CA SER A 325 14.90 -23.22 -3.67
C SER A 325 16.03 -22.26 -4.01
N LEU A 326 16.61 -21.65 -2.98
CA LEU A 326 17.69 -20.67 -3.09
C LEU A 326 19.03 -21.36 -2.91
N ASN A 327 19.95 -21.09 -3.83
CA ASN A 327 21.36 -21.48 -3.77
C ASN A 327 22.19 -20.21 -3.68
N ILE A 328 22.74 -19.90 -2.50
CA ILE A 328 23.46 -18.66 -2.25
C ILE A 328 24.96 -18.96 -2.14
N THR A 329 25.77 -18.28 -2.95
CA THR A 329 27.23 -18.37 -2.97
C THR A 329 27.87 -17.02 -2.70
N ASN A 330 29.18 -17.02 -2.41
CA ASN A 330 30.00 -15.81 -2.24
C ASN A 330 29.48 -14.83 -1.18
N MET A 331 28.96 -15.36 -0.07
CA MET A 331 28.57 -14.56 1.09
C MET A 331 29.80 -13.94 1.76
N PHE A 332 29.69 -12.67 2.15
CA PHE A 332 30.82 -11.91 2.70
C PHE A 332 31.29 -12.46 4.06
N GLY A 333 30.34 -12.83 4.92
CA GLY A 333 30.64 -13.30 6.28
C GLY A 333 29.53 -14.15 6.89
N ASP A 334 29.50 -14.14 8.21
CA ASP A 334 28.42 -14.72 9.00
C ASP A 334 27.24 -13.74 9.06
N TYR A 335 26.02 -14.27 9.08
CA TYR A 335 24.81 -13.46 9.02
C TYR A 335 23.80 -13.82 10.11
N ARG A 336 23.21 -12.78 10.70
CA ARG A 336 21.92 -12.86 11.38
C ARG A 336 20.84 -12.79 10.31
N VAL A 337 19.95 -13.77 10.28
CA VAL A 337 18.92 -13.89 9.25
C VAL A 337 17.55 -13.66 9.85
N ILE A 338 16.79 -12.73 9.27
CA ILE A 338 15.42 -12.40 9.67
C ILE A 338 14.52 -12.71 8.47
N ILE A 339 13.53 -13.56 8.66
CA ILE A 339 12.56 -13.92 7.62
C ILE A 339 11.21 -13.34 8.03
N TYR A 340 10.64 -12.48 7.19
CA TYR A 340 9.27 -12.00 7.28
C TYR A 340 8.42 -12.70 6.23
N GLU A 341 7.24 -13.15 6.63
CA GLU A 341 6.30 -13.83 5.73
C GLU A 341 4.90 -13.31 5.94
N ILE A 342 4.23 -13.02 4.83
CA ILE A 342 2.82 -12.65 4.81
C ILE A 342 2.17 -13.26 3.57
N SER A 343 0.98 -13.83 3.75
CA SER A 343 0.19 -14.34 2.65
C SER A 343 -1.30 -14.30 2.97
N GLU A 344 -2.14 -14.67 2.00
CA GLU A 344 -3.58 -14.78 2.19
C GLU A 344 -3.95 -15.65 3.41
N GLY A 345 -3.23 -16.75 3.61
CA GLY A 345 -3.41 -17.66 4.75
C GLY A 345 -2.59 -17.30 6.00
N ILE A 346 -1.69 -16.31 5.90
CA ILE A 346 -0.76 -15.94 6.97
C ILE A 346 -0.88 -14.44 7.24
N ASN A 347 -1.58 -14.10 8.32
CA ASN A 347 -1.62 -12.76 8.89
C ASN A 347 -2.12 -11.64 7.94
N SER A 348 -2.97 -11.98 6.97
CA SER A 348 -3.73 -10.98 6.19
C SER A 348 -4.91 -10.44 7.00
N VAL A 349 -4.91 -9.13 7.28
CA VAL A 349 -5.97 -8.47 8.08
C VAL A 349 -7.37 -8.68 7.50
N TYR A 350 -7.50 -8.63 6.17
CA TYR A 350 -8.79 -8.78 5.49
C TYR A 350 -9.32 -10.21 5.60
N ASN A 351 -8.45 -11.20 5.50
CA ASN A 351 -8.83 -12.61 5.67
C ASN A 351 -9.22 -12.91 7.12
N GLN A 352 -8.54 -12.30 8.10
CA GLN A 352 -8.90 -12.41 9.52
C GLN A 352 -10.25 -11.75 9.82
N TRP A 353 -10.47 -10.53 9.35
CA TRP A 353 -11.77 -9.85 9.44
C TRP A 353 -12.89 -10.66 8.75
N LYS A 354 -12.60 -11.27 7.58
CA LYS A 354 -13.52 -12.18 6.91
C LYS A 354 -13.83 -13.42 7.74
N ALA A 355 -12.85 -13.99 8.43
CA ALA A 355 -13.02 -15.14 9.32
C ALA A 355 -13.84 -14.80 10.58
N MET A 356 -13.84 -13.54 11.02
CA MET A 356 -14.72 -13.04 12.08
C MET A 356 -16.19 -12.86 11.65
N GLY A 357 -16.53 -13.22 10.40
CA GLY A 357 -17.88 -13.05 9.88
C GLY A 357 -18.15 -11.68 9.25
N LYS A 358 -17.08 -10.93 8.91
CA LYS A 358 -17.16 -9.59 8.30
C LYS A 358 -18.01 -8.59 9.12
N PRO A 359 -17.67 -8.35 10.39
CA PRO A 359 -18.42 -7.41 11.20
C PRO A 359 -18.43 -6.01 10.55
N ASP A 360 -19.58 -5.33 10.63
CA ASP A 360 -19.76 -3.97 10.12
C ASP A 360 -19.12 -2.91 11.02
N GLN A 361 -18.90 -3.24 12.29
CA GLN A 361 -18.21 -2.40 13.26
C GLN A 361 -17.27 -3.28 14.09
N LEU A 362 -16.10 -2.73 14.43
CA LEU A 362 -15.15 -3.39 15.30
C LEU A 362 -15.18 -2.72 16.68
N THR A 363 -15.18 -3.54 17.72
CA THR A 363 -14.86 -3.07 19.08
C THR A 363 -13.37 -2.72 19.18
N ASP A 364 -12.99 -1.93 20.19
CA ASP A 364 -11.58 -1.60 20.44
C ASP A 364 -10.71 -2.85 20.65
N ASP A 365 -11.26 -3.89 21.29
CA ASP A 365 -10.57 -5.16 21.52
C ASP A 365 -10.36 -5.94 20.21
N GLU A 366 -11.39 -6.02 19.36
CA GLU A 366 -11.29 -6.64 18.04
C GLU A 366 -10.32 -5.89 17.12
N MET A 367 -10.34 -4.56 17.18
CA MET A 367 -9.40 -3.70 16.47
C MET A 367 -7.95 -3.99 16.90
N ASN A 368 -7.70 -4.04 18.21
CA ASN A 368 -6.38 -4.34 18.75
C ASN A 368 -5.92 -5.77 18.40
N LEU A 369 -6.84 -6.74 18.45
CA LEU A 369 -6.57 -8.11 18.04
C LEU A 369 -6.14 -8.16 16.58
N LEU A 370 -6.90 -7.53 15.67
CA LEU A 370 -6.58 -7.46 14.24
C LEU A 370 -5.25 -6.75 13.98
N LYS A 371 -4.92 -5.67 14.71
CA LYS A 371 -3.61 -5.00 14.62
C LYS A 371 -2.45 -5.92 14.97
N LEU A 372 -2.60 -6.77 16.00
CA LEU A 372 -1.55 -7.71 16.41
C LEU A 372 -1.45 -8.90 15.47
N SER A 373 -2.58 -9.46 15.05
CA SER A 373 -2.62 -10.67 14.23
C SER A 373 -2.30 -10.43 12.77
N SER A 374 -2.33 -9.18 12.29
CA SER A 374 -2.02 -8.82 10.90
C SER A 374 -0.54 -8.53 10.64
N MET A 375 0.33 -8.62 11.64
CA MET A 375 1.77 -8.44 11.45
C MET A 375 2.39 -9.64 10.73
N PRO A 376 3.41 -9.45 9.86
CA PRO A 376 4.09 -10.56 9.20
C PRO A 376 4.65 -11.56 10.20
N ARG A 377 4.63 -12.85 9.86
CA ARG A 377 5.28 -13.89 10.67
C ARG A 377 6.80 -13.69 10.60
N ILE A 378 7.45 -13.60 11.76
CA ILE A 378 8.90 -13.37 11.87
C ILE A 378 9.60 -14.64 12.32
N THR A 379 10.65 -15.05 11.60
CA THR A 379 11.56 -16.13 11.99
C THR A 379 12.99 -15.60 12.07
N LEU A 380 13.69 -15.90 13.16
CA LEU A 380 15.07 -15.47 13.40
C LEU A 380 16.01 -16.66 13.33
N ASN A 381 17.10 -16.52 12.58
CA ASN A 381 18.09 -17.56 12.33
C ASN A 381 19.52 -16.99 12.35
N TYR A 382 20.51 -17.87 12.45
CA TYR A 382 21.92 -17.54 12.25
C TYR A 382 22.53 -18.43 11.16
N ARG A 383 23.36 -17.86 10.30
CA ARG A 383 24.00 -18.57 9.19
C ARG A 383 25.50 -18.27 9.18
N LYS A 384 26.32 -19.31 9.33
CA LYS A 384 27.78 -19.23 9.15
C LYS A 384 28.13 -19.13 7.67
N ASN A 385 29.21 -18.42 7.35
CA ASN A 385 29.76 -18.37 6.01
C ASN A 385 30.10 -19.79 5.53
N LYS A 386 29.51 -20.16 4.39
CA LYS A 386 29.72 -21.45 3.72
C LYS A 386 29.84 -21.18 2.23
N PRO A 387 30.60 -21.99 1.49
CA PRO A 387 30.73 -21.85 0.03
C PRO A 387 29.37 -21.84 -0.69
N LEU A 388 28.42 -22.62 -0.17
CA LEU A 388 27.07 -22.72 -0.69
C LEU A 388 26.07 -22.84 0.46
N GLN A 389 25.02 -22.03 0.43
CA GLN A 389 23.87 -22.14 1.33
C GLN A 389 22.60 -22.47 0.56
N HIS A 390 21.82 -23.40 1.12
CA HIS A 390 20.53 -23.80 0.59
C HIS A 390 19.40 -23.34 1.50
N ILE A 391 18.39 -22.70 0.93
CA ILE A 391 17.16 -22.31 1.64
C ILE A 391 15.96 -22.71 0.79
N ASN A 392 15.06 -23.49 1.37
CA ASN A 392 13.80 -23.87 0.74
C ASN A 392 12.64 -23.19 1.46
N LEU A 393 11.74 -22.60 0.69
CA LEU A 393 10.57 -21.86 1.20
C LEU A 393 9.35 -22.18 0.34
N LYS A 394 8.17 -22.05 0.93
CA LYS A 394 6.90 -22.30 0.25
C LYS A 394 5.94 -21.16 0.58
N ILE A 395 5.39 -20.50 -0.44
CA ILE A 395 4.41 -19.43 -0.29
C ILE A 395 3.05 -19.97 -0.74
N LYS A 396 2.06 -19.97 0.16
CA LYS A 396 0.69 -20.41 -0.11
C LYS A 396 -0.20 -19.20 -0.44
N GLY A 397 -0.88 -19.26 -1.59
CA GLY A 397 -1.78 -18.20 -2.06
C GLY A 397 -1.04 -16.90 -2.39
N CYS A 398 -1.77 -15.77 -2.43
CA CYS A 398 -1.16 -14.46 -2.67
C CYS A 398 -0.29 -14.04 -1.48
N GLY A 399 1.01 -13.91 -1.66
CA GLY A 399 1.91 -13.53 -0.57
C GLY A 399 3.33 -13.19 -0.99
N ALA A 400 4.13 -12.87 0.02
CA ALA A 400 5.54 -12.55 -0.11
C ALA A 400 6.35 -12.98 1.11
N VAL A 401 7.63 -13.28 0.87
CA VAL A 401 8.64 -13.58 1.89
C VAL A 401 9.83 -12.66 1.69
N LEU A 402 10.18 -11.91 2.72
CA LEU A 402 11.40 -11.10 2.77
C LEU A 402 12.42 -11.78 3.70
N ILE A 403 13.61 -12.01 3.21
CA ILE A 403 14.74 -12.54 3.97
C ILE A 403 15.81 -11.46 4.05
N LEU A 404 16.12 -11.01 5.26
CA LEU A 404 17.20 -10.07 5.54
C LEU A 404 18.40 -10.84 6.08
N PHE A 405 19.53 -10.71 5.41
CA PHE A 405 20.81 -11.18 5.90
C PHE A 405 21.59 -9.96 6.39
N LYS A 406 21.73 -9.87 7.71
CA LYS A 406 22.48 -8.82 8.40
C LYS A 406 23.88 -9.30 8.76
N ALA A 407 24.90 -8.69 8.17
CA ALA A 407 26.30 -9.07 8.43
C ALA A 407 26.62 -8.92 9.93
N CYS A 408 27.47 -9.81 10.44
CA CYS A 408 27.86 -9.86 11.86
C CYS A 408 29.15 -9.12 12.14
#